data_AF-A0A8J5QN29-F1
#
_entry.id   AF-A0A8J5QN29-F1
#
_cell.length_a   1.000
_cell.length_b   1.000
_cell.length_c   1.000
_cell.angle_alpha   90.00
_cell.angle_beta   90.00
_cell.angle_gamma   90.00
#
_symmetry.space_group_name_H-M   'P 1'
#
loop_
_entity.id
_entity.type
_entity.pdbx_description
1 polymer ?
#
loop_
_entity_poly.entity_id
_entity_poly.type
_entity_poly.pdbx_seq_one_letter_code
_entity_poly.pdbx_strand_id
1 'polypeptide(L)'
;MGLFSVWRGAAPGLRVYVDFTFTLLNREHFSVNEGFSGKRVKFTYDAPAQGNRNYIPVSDLYSRNFADTNGEFQLELSMANVRTVFSAEVRLPTGMFTTGQAKPNKLETTYFTFGGFDWNLAVYPQGNKEDEPRSEGKVSVYLIRLTGFDHPCRVRYSMVLGEGERRIESGQIDDLSDAEGRGYGWHTRVRWSDIAHKGILRVSLEMIEARTFSEVAVQALGPTVLPAAPCYDRDKQAWAVRADLHSDTVRFHLVYKDIHNVPRNHLRYICWSAYLIRGDDPDAETILLPGAPFSRYYSQEAADEGIIMETRLGVNEVNDDHCPFLTNKGQLKVRLEWNESHLLFQATYHKYDDVCRVHNQQMRREIAALQAENYSLERQLFSYQKSLAYAQAQQQEEVQGRPPPTTQHSTHAGALERSASTDTEYA
;
A
#
# COMPACT_ATOMS: atom_id res chain seq x y z
N MET A 1 5.48 -16.62 -24.76
CA MET A 1 5.12 -15.36 -24.10
C MET A 1 5.94 -15.23 -22.84
N GLY A 2 6.64 -14.10 -22.65
CA GLY A 2 7.22 -13.71 -21.37
C GLY A 2 6.38 -12.60 -20.75
N LEU A 3 6.33 -12.51 -19.43
CA LEU A 3 5.44 -11.60 -18.71
C LEU A 3 6.23 -10.73 -17.75
N PHE A 4 6.07 -9.42 -17.88
CA PHE A 4 6.84 -8.44 -17.12
C PHE A 4 5.93 -7.34 -16.55
N SER A 5 6.14 -7.00 -15.29
CA SER A 5 5.70 -5.73 -14.71
C SER A 5 6.74 -4.67 -15.05
N VAL A 6 6.29 -3.53 -15.57
CA VAL A 6 7.17 -2.42 -15.96
C VAL A 6 6.78 -1.16 -15.20
N TRP A 7 7.69 -0.67 -14.38
CA TRP A 7 7.53 0.59 -13.66
C TRP A 7 7.87 1.77 -14.56
N ARG A 8 6.83 2.47 -15.03
CA ARG A 8 7.00 3.62 -15.95
C ARG A 8 7.48 4.91 -15.29
N GLY A 9 7.34 5.02 -13.97
CA GLY A 9 7.72 6.21 -13.19
C GLY A 9 9.08 6.08 -12.50
N ALA A 10 9.99 5.27 -13.04
CA ALA A 10 11.28 5.03 -12.40
C ALA A 10 12.13 6.30 -12.41
N ALA A 11 12.71 6.66 -11.25
CA ALA A 11 13.52 7.85 -11.07
C ALA A 11 14.82 7.54 -10.32
N PRO A 12 15.92 8.28 -10.56
CA PRO A 12 17.16 8.13 -9.80
C PRO A 12 16.94 8.23 -8.29
N GLY A 13 17.60 7.37 -7.53
CA GLY A 13 17.48 7.32 -6.06
C GLY A 13 16.19 6.65 -5.55
N LEU A 14 15.17 6.47 -6.38
CA LEU A 14 13.91 5.84 -6.01
C LEU A 14 13.95 4.32 -6.26
N ARG A 15 13.40 3.55 -5.33
CA ARG A 15 13.33 2.09 -5.35
C ARG A 15 11.95 1.67 -4.91
N VAL A 16 11.36 0.71 -5.61
CA VAL A 16 10.09 0.09 -5.22
C VAL A 16 10.32 -1.39 -4.97
N TYR A 17 9.83 -1.89 -3.87
CA TYR A 17 9.81 -3.32 -3.55
C TYR A 17 8.38 -3.80 -3.59
N VAL A 18 8.14 -4.93 -4.26
CA VAL A 18 6.80 -5.50 -4.38
C VAL A 18 6.88 -7.02 -4.22
N ASP A 19 5.97 -7.58 -3.44
CA ASP A 19 5.62 -9.00 -3.56
C ASP A 19 4.58 -9.12 -4.66
N PHE A 20 4.82 -9.91 -5.69
CA PHE A 20 3.81 -10.13 -6.73
C PHE A 20 3.69 -11.59 -7.12
N THR A 21 2.51 -11.93 -7.65
CA THR A 21 2.25 -13.20 -8.31
C THR A 21 1.47 -12.94 -9.59
N PHE A 22 1.98 -13.46 -10.69
CA PHE A 22 1.25 -13.57 -11.94
C PHE A 22 0.71 -14.99 -12.06
N THR A 23 -0.57 -15.13 -12.37
CA THR A 23 -1.21 -16.44 -12.56
C THR A 23 -1.90 -16.46 -13.90
N LEU A 24 -1.43 -17.31 -14.81
CA LEU A 24 -2.13 -17.62 -16.05
C LEU A 24 -3.25 -18.61 -15.73
N LEU A 25 -4.49 -18.21 -16.02
CA LEU A 25 -5.67 -18.95 -15.63
C LEU A 25 -6.05 -19.96 -16.71
N ASN A 26 -6.09 -21.23 -16.32
CA ASN A 26 -6.59 -22.29 -17.16
C ASN A 26 -8.13 -22.22 -17.22
N ARG A 27 -8.68 -22.46 -18.41
CA ARG A 27 -10.12 -22.34 -18.66
C ARG A 27 -10.90 -23.58 -18.23
N GLU A 28 -10.26 -24.74 -18.10
CA GLU A 28 -10.92 -25.98 -17.70
C GLU A 28 -10.85 -26.21 -16.20
N HIS A 29 -9.65 -26.06 -15.61
CA HIS A 29 -9.45 -26.40 -14.20
C HIS A 29 -8.35 -25.58 -13.52
N PHE A 30 -8.65 -25.00 -12.36
CA PHE A 30 -7.74 -24.10 -11.63
C PHE A 30 -6.44 -24.78 -11.17
N SER A 31 -6.41 -26.10 -11.01
CA SER A 31 -5.19 -26.83 -10.63
C SER A 31 -4.12 -26.83 -11.72
N VAL A 32 -4.49 -26.45 -12.94
CA VAL A 32 -3.59 -26.37 -14.11
C VAL A 32 -3.10 -24.94 -14.31
N ASN A 33 -3.50 -23.99 -13.45
CA ASN A 33 -3.01 -22.61 -13.51
C ASN A 33 -1.48 -22.58 -13.40
N GLU A 34 -0.84 -21.71 -14.18
CA GLU A 34 0.60 -21.49 -14.10
C GLU A 34 0.91 -20.17 -13.41
N GLY A 35 1.68 -20.25 -12.32
CA GLY A 35 2.06 -19.10 -11.51
C GLY A 35 3.53 -18.74 -11.64
N PHE A 36 3.83 -17.45 -11.61
CA PHE A 36 5.16 -16.93 -11.31
C PHE A 36 5.06 -15.92 -10.18
N SER A 37 5.79 -16.15 -9.10
CA SER A 37 5.79 -15.25 -7.94
C SER A 37 7.20 -14.75 -7.61
N GLY A 38 7.24 -13.57 -7.02
CA GLY A 38 8.46 -12.98 -6.48
C GLY A 38 8.16 -12.25 -5.18
N LYS A 39 9.05 -12.40 -4.20
CA LYS A 39 9.00 -11.68 -2.92
C LYS A 39 10.05 -10.59 -2.88
N ARG A 40 9.67 -9.41 -2.39
CA ARG A 40 10.48 -8.19 -2.26
C ARG A 40 11.25 -7.87 -3.54
N VAL A 41 10.58 -8.06 -4.68
CA VAL A 41 11.18 -7.83 -5.99
C VAL A 41 11.46 -6.33 -6.11
N LYS A 42 12.71 -6.00 -6.43
CA LYS A 42 13.21 -4.63 -6.43
C LYS A 42 13.15 -4.04 -7.84
N PHE A 43 12.43 -2.94 -7.96
CA PHE A 43 12.40 -2.08 -9.14
C PHE A 43 13.27 -0.86 -8.87
N THR A 44 14.10 -0.50 -9.85
CA THR A 44 14.97 0.70 -9.80
C THR A 44 14.93 1.42 -11.14
N TYR A 45 15.52 2.62 -11.19
CA TYR A 45 15.76 3.33 -12.44
C TYR A 45 16.46 2.47 -13.50
N ASP A 46 17.53 1.76 -13.11
CA ASP A 46 18.32 0.92 -14.03
C ASP A 46 17.67 -0.45 -14.32
N ALA A 47 16.69 -0.87 -13.50
CA ALA A 47 15.98 -2.13 -13.64
C ALA A 47 14.47 -1.92 -13.39
N PRO A 48 13.77 -1.22 -14.32
CA PRO A 48 12.37 -0.86 -14.14
C PRO A 48 11.42 -2.00 -14.50
N ALA A 49 11.91 -3.09 -15.11
CA ALA A 49 11.11 -4.23 -15.54
C ALA A 49 11.52 -5.50 -14.78
N GLN A 50 10.53 -6.19 -14.20
CA GLN A 50 10.72 -7.44 -13.47
C GLN A 50 9.62 -8.42 -13.87
N GLY A 51 9.95 -9.70 -14.00
CA GLY A 51 8.99 -10.67 -14.50
C GLY A 51 9.58 -12.04 -14.80
N ASN A 52 8.75 -12.88 -15.40
CA ASN A 52 9.14 -14.21 -15.80
C ASN A 52 9.80 -14.17 -17.19
N ARG A 53 11.05 -14.62 -17.24
CA ARG A 53 11.81 -14.78 -18.50
C ARG A 53 11.47 -16.09 -19.21
N ASN A 54 10.84 -17.04 -18.53
CA ASN A 54 10.45 -18.30 -19.13
C ASN A 54 9.33 -18.06 -20.14
N TYR A 55 9.54 -18.57 -21.34
CA TYR A 55 8.64 -18.37 -22.46
C TYR A 55 7.62 -19.50 -22.51
N ILE A 56 6.33 -19.18 -22.43
CA ILE A 56 5.25 -20.14 -22.73
C ILE A 56 4.96 -20.11 -24.24
N PRO A 57 5.19 -21.18 -25.00
CA PRO A 57 4.86 -21.22 -26.42
C PRO A 57 3.39 -20.89 -26.69
N VAL A 58 3.12 -20.18 -27.78
CA VAL A 58 1.73 -19.85 -28.17
C VAL A 58 0.94 -21.13 -28.43
N SER A 59 1.56 -22.17 -29.01
CA SER A 59 0.98 -23.50 -29.17
C SER A 59 0.45 -24.07 -27.85
N ASP A 60 1.17 -23.83 -26.76
CA ASP A 60 0.88 -24.39 -25.45
C ASP A 60 -0.30 -23.69 -24.79
N LEU A 61 -0.53 -22.41 -25.13
CA LEU A 61 -1.72 -21.68 -24.66
C LEU A 61 -3.00 -22.33 -25.18
N TYR A 62 -3.00 -22.79 -26.43
CA TYR A 62 -4.15 -23.47 -27.03
C TYR A 62 -4.22 -24.93 -26.62
N SER A 63 -3.12 -25.68 -26.72
CA SER A 63 -3.13 -27.13 -26.47
C SER A 63 -3.42 -27.48 -25.00
N ARG A 64 -3.19 -26.54 -24.08
CA ARG A 64 -3.42 -26.71 -22.64
C ARG A 64 -4.60 -25.89 -22.11
N ASN A 65 -5.46 -25.36 -22.99
CA ASN A 65 -6.70 -24.68 -22.61
C ASN A 65 -6.52 -23.40 -21.74
N PHE A 66 -5.47 -22.62 -22.01
CA PHE A 66 -5.32 -21.28 -21.43
C PHE A 66 -5.97 -20.19 -22.30
N ALA A 67 -5.91 -20.35 -23.61
CA ALA A 67 -6.53 -19.45 -24.58
C ALA A 67 -7.83 -20.03 -25.14
N ASP A 68 -8.78 -19.17 -25.47
CA ASP A 68 -9.99 -19.56 -26.21
C ASP A 68 -9.75 -19.58 -27.73
N THR A 69 -10.82 -19.88 -28.49
CA THR A 69 -10.77 -19.92 -29.96
C THR A 69 -10.46 -18.57 -30.61
N ASN A 70 -10.67 -17.47 -29.90
CA ASN A 70 -10.34 -16.11 -30.35
C ASN A 70 -8.90 -15.72 -29.97
N GLY A 71 -8.19 -16.56 -29.20
CA GLY A 71 -6.86 -16.29 -28.69
C GLY A 71 -6.85 -15.45 -27.41
N GLU A 72 -7.99 -15.27 -26.76
CA GLU A 72 -8.09 -14.56 -25.49
C GLU A 72 -7.77 -15.50 -24.32
N PHE A 73 -6.96 -15.03 -23.38
CA PHE A 73 -6.59 -15.74 -22.16
C PHE A 73 -6.67 -14.79 -20.98
N GLN A 74 -6.82 -15.35 -19.79
CA GLN A 74 -6.92 -14.58 -18.56
C GLN A 74 -5.63 -14.65 -17.75
N LEU A 75 -5.15 -13.48 -17.34
CA LEU A 75 -3.99 -13.32 -16.50
C LEU A 75 -4.40 -12.57 -15.22
N GLU A 76 -4.09 -13.15 -14.08
CA GLU A 76 -4.27 -12.52 -12.77
C GLU A 76 -2.94 -11.96 -12.28
N LEU A 77 -2.94 -10.72 -11.77
CA LEU A 77 -1.83 -10.12 -11.05
C LEU A 77 -2.26 -9.87 -9.61
N SER A 78 -1.56 -10.48 -8.66
CA SER A 78 -1.65 -10.15 -7.24
C SER A 78 -0.39 -9.38 -6.83
N MET A 79 -0.56 -8.29 -6.09
CA MET A 79 0.54 -7.51 -5.51
C MET A 79 0.31 -7.30 -4.02
N ALA A 80 1.38 -7.32 -3.23
CA ALA A 80 1.36 -7.09 -1.80
C ALA A 80 2.67 -6.44 -1.33
N ASN A 81 2.67 -5.93 -0.10
CA ASN A 81 3.86 -5.39 0.58
C ASN A 81 4.65 -4.39 -0.26
N VAL A 82 3.92 -3.52 -0.98
CA VAL A 82 4.53 -2.46 -1.81
C VAL A 82 5.24 -1.47 -0.90
N ARG A 83 6.53 -1.25 -1.14
CA ARG A 83 7.36 -0.33 -0.36
C ARG A 83 8.17 0.57 -1.27
N THR A 84 8.05 1.89 -1.09
CA THR A 84 8.77 2.87 -1.90
C THR A 84 9.79 3.63 -1.08
N VAL A 85 11.05 3.57 -1.48
CA VAL A 85 12.18 4.19 -0.79
C VAL A 85 12.95 5.09 -1.74
N PHE A 86 13.06 6.37 -1.38
CA PHE A 86 13.97 7.33 -1.99
C PHE A 86 15.28 7.38 -1.21
N SER A 87 16.41 7.57 -1.89
CA SER A 87 17.73 7.72 -1.29
C SER A 87 18.55 8.75 -2.04
N ALA A 88 19.17 9.66 -1.31
CA ALA A 88 20.02 10.72 -1.86
C ALA A 88 21.22 11.03 -0.95
N GLU A 89 22.25 11.63 -1.54
CA GLU A 89 23.36 12.23 -0.80
C GLU A 89 23.27 13.76 -0.91
N VAL A 90 23.38 14.45 0.22
CA VAL A 90 23.40 15.90 0.32
C VAL A 90 24.77 16.34 0.81
N ARG A 91 25.40 17.30 0.11
CA ARG A 91 26.78 17.73 0.39
C ARG A 91 26.79 19.19 0.82
N LEU A 92 27.47 19.48 1.93
CA LEU A 92 27.83 20.86 2.25
C LEU A 92 28.94 21.32 1.28
N PRO A 93 28.77 22.44 0.57
CA PRO A 93 29.81 22.96 -0.31
C PRO A 93 31.07 23.34 0.49
N THR A 94 32.22 22.79 0.09
CA THR A 94 33.48 22.84 0.85
C THR A 94 34.21 24.21 0.79
N GLY A 95 33.59 25.26 0.26
CA GLY A 95 34.19 26.59 0.07
C GLY A 95 33.77 27.68 1.06
N MET A 96 32.88 27.39 2.02
CA MET A 96 32.22 28.42 2.86
C MET A 96 32.82 28.59 4.27
N PHE A 97 34.09 28.20 4.46
CA PHE A 97 34.85 28.51 5.68
C PHE A 97 35.67 29.79 5.56
N THR A 98 35.46 30.62 4.53
CA THR A 98 35.95 32.00 4.51
C THR A 98 35.10 32.83 5.47
N THR A 99 35.76 33.49 6.42
CA THR A 99 35.15 34.45 7.33
C THR A 99 34.42 35.53 6.54
N GLY A 100 33.09 35.44 6.45
CA GLY A 100 32.24 36.49 5.86
C GLY A 100 31.13 36.04 4.90
N GLN A 101 31.09 34.79 4.42
CA GLN A 101 29.98 34.31 3.60
C GLN A 101 28.96 33.49 4.41
N ALA A 102 27.68 33.80 4.22
CA ALA A 102 26.56 33.11 4.87
C ALA A 102 26.61 31.62 4.55
N LYS A 103 26.60 30.79 5.59
CA LYS A 103 26.52 29.33 5.46
C LYS A 103 25.24 28.97 4.68
N PRO A 104 25.24 27.90 3.87
CA PRO A 104 24.05 27.51 3.12
C PRO A 104 23.00 27.07 4.14
N ASN A 105 21.95 27.86 4.26
CA ASN A 105 20.88 27.59 5.23
C ASN A 105 19.97 26.45 4.76
N LYS A 106 19.93 26.15 3.46
CA LYS A 106 19.05 25.14 2.84
C LYS A 106 19.82 24.35 1.79
N LEU A 107 19.65 23.03 1.81
CA LEU A 107 20.16 22.08 0.82
C LEU A 107 18.98 21.25 0.30
N GLU A 108 18.92 20.97 -1.00
CA GLU A 108 17.78 20.26 -1.60
C GLU A 108 18.25 19.00 -2.32
N THR A 109 17.43 17.95 -2.27
CA THR A 109 17.61 16.77 -3.12
C THR A 109 17.03 17.00 -4.52
N THR A 110 17.34 16.10 -5.44
CA THR A 110 16.53 15.95 -6.65
C THR A 110 15.08 15.60 -6.28
N TYR A 111 14.16 15.88 -7.20
CA TYR A 111 12.78 15.47 -7.02
C TYR A 111 12.58 13.98 -7.33
N PHE A 112 11.50 13.41 -6.81
CA PHE A 112 11.02 12.07 -7.08
C PHE A 112 9.49 12.06 -7.06
N THR A 113 8.87 11.09 -7.73
CA THR A 113 7.40 11.00 -7.82
C THR A 113 6.85 9.95 -6.87
N PHE A 114 5.79 10.29 -6.13
CA PHE A 114 5.03 9.36 -5.29
C PHE A 114 3.58 9.82 -5.14
N GLY A 115 2.63 8.89 -5.20
CA GLY A 115 1.19 9.19 -5.02
C GLY A 115 0.57 10.09 -6.08
N GLY A 116 1.23 10.25 -7.23
CA GLY A 116 0.83 11.18 -8.30
C GLY A 116 1.35 12.61 -8.12
N PHE A 117 2.22 12.86 -7.14
CA PHE A 117 2.86 14.14 -6.92
C PHE A 117 4.38 14.03 -7.03
N ASP A 118 5.02 15.15 -7.33
CA ASP A 118 6.47 15.29 -7.26
C ASP A 118 6.86 15.86 -5.90
N TRP A 119 7.96 15.36 -5.36
CA TRP A 119 8.44 15.67 -4.03
C TRP A 119 9.95 15.90 -4.05
N ASN A 120 10.47 16.75 -3.18
CA ASN A 120 11.88 16.73 -2.81
C ASN A 120 12.07 16.86 -1.30
N LEU A 121 13.31 16.75 -0.84
CA LEU A 121 13.68 17.00 0.55
C LEU A 121 14.48 18.29 0.65
N ALA A 122 14.06 19.17 1.56
CA ALA A 122 14.81 20.35 1.97
C ALA A 122 15.45 20.10 3.33
N VAL A 123 16.79 20.10 3.37
CA VAL A 123 17.60 19.90 4.58
C VAL A 123 18.19 21.23 5.02
N TYR A 124 17.95 21.61 6.27
CA TYR A 124 18.49 22.80 6.92
C TYR A 124 19.57 22.35 7.93
N PRO A 125 20.87 22.47 7.61
CA PRO A 125 21.94 21.94 8.47
C PRO A 125 22.02 22.59 9.86
N GLN A 126 21.46 23.79 10.03
CA GLN A 126 21.46 24.58 11.27
C GLN A 126 20.05 24.93 11.78
N GLY A 127 19.04 24.26 11.24
CA GLY A 127 17.64 24.48 11.56
C GLY A 127 17.04 25.56 10.67
N ASN A 128 15.71 25.56 10.56
CA ASN A 128 15.00 26.65 9.90
C ASN A 128 14.56 27.65 10.97
N LYS A 129 15.21 28.81 11.01
CA LYS A 129 14.95 29.84 12.02
C LYS A 129 13.58 30.51 11.86
N GLU A 130 13.00 30.46 10.66
CA GLU A 130 11.69 31.04 10.37
C GLU A 130 10.56 30.19 10.93
N ASP A 131 10.67 28.86 10.81
CA ASP A 131 9.61 27.94 11.23
C ASP A 131 9.76 27.50 12.70
N GLU A 132 10.99 27.25 13.17
CA GLU A 132 11.24 26.67 14.50
C GLU A 132 12.50 27.27 15.16
N PRO A 133 12.37 28.38 15.92
CA PRO A 133 13.49 29.03 16.59
C PRO A 133 14.23 28.11 17.58
N ARG A 134 13.55 27.10 18.12
CA ARG A 134 14.13 26.11 19.06
C ARG A 134 15.03 25.08 18.37
N SER A 135 15.03 25.04 17.04
CA SER A 135 15.87 24.15 16.23
C SER A 135 17.25 24.72 15.90
N GLU A 136 17.61 25.90 16.45
CA GLU A 136 18.88 26.56 16.14
C GLU A 136 20.10 25.65 16.38
N GLY A 137 20.90 25.47 15.33
CA GLY A 137 22.12 24.66 15.34
C GLY A 137 21.88 23.15 15.16
N LYS A 138 20.63 22.68 15.06
CA LYS A 138 20.27 21.28 14.83
C LYS A 138 19.75 21.07 13.41
N VAL A 139 19.81 19.85 12.90
CA VAL A 139 19.34 19.57 11.55
C VAL A 139 17.80 19.52 11.53
N SER A 140 17.19 20.23 10.58
CA SER A 140 15.76 20.10 10.25
C SER A 140 15.62 19.61 8.81
N VAL A 141 14.65 18.73 8.55
CA VAL A 141 14.39 18.20 7.21
C VAL A 141 12.91 18.31 6.89
N TYR A 142 12.58 18.80 5.71
CA TYR A 142 11.21 18.98 5.27
C TYR A 142 10.97 18.19 3.99
N LEU A 143 9.84 17.50 3.93
CA LEU A 143 9.32 16.94 2.70
C LEU A 143 8.48 18.02 1.99
N ILE A 144 8.91 18.40 0.78
CA ILE A 144 8.26 19.47 0.03
C ILE A 144 7.55 18.85 -1.17
N ARG A 145 6.26 19.13 -1.29
CA ARG A 145 5.47 18.80 -2.47
C ARG A 145 5.71 19.85 -3.56
N LEU A 146 5.84 19.41 -4.80
CA LEU A 146 6.18 20.27 -5.95
C LEU A 146 5.03 20.38 -6.96
N THR A 147 3.98 19.56 -6.84
CA THR A 147 2.82 19.55 -7.75
C THR A 147 1.51 19.28 -7.01
N GLY A 148 0.38 19.61 -7.65
CA GLY A 148 -0.97 19.26 -7.14
C GLY A 148 -1.45 20.08 -5.95
N PHE A 149 -1.08 21.36 -5.89
CA PHE A 149 -1.36 22.29 -4.78
C PHE A 149 -2.83 22.67 -4.60
N ASP A 150 -3.70 22.30 -5.54
CA ASP A 150 -5.14 22.62 -5.49
C ASP A 150 -5.84 22.02 -4.27
N HIS A 151 -5.25 20.98 -3.67
CA HIS A 151 -5.76 20.31 -2.49
C HIS A 151 -4.67 20.14 -1.43
N PRO A 152 -5.00 20.27 -0.13
CA PRO A 152 -4.14 19.78 0.94
C PRO A 152 -3.86 18.29 0.75
N CYS A 153 -2.65 17.87 1.10
CA CYS A 153 -2.24 16.48 0.97
C CYS A 153 -1.72 15.97 2.31
N ARG A 154 -2.41 14.98 2.87
CA ARG A 154 -1.93 14.24 4.03
C ARG A 154 -0.89 13.24 3.58
N VAL A 155 0.25 13.23 4.24
CA VAL A 155 1.39 12.43 3.84
C VAL A 155 1.97 11.73 5.05
N ARG A 156 2.26 10.43 4.90
CA ARG A 156 2.89 9.60 5.92
C ARG A 156 4.18 9.02 5.38
N TYR A 157 5.26 9.17 6.15
CA TYR A 157 6.60 8.76 5.73
C TYR A 157 7.49 8.46 6.91
N SER A 158 8.66 7.89 6.64
CA SER A 158 9.73 7.80 7.63
C SER A 158 11.08 8.13 6.99
N MET A 159 11.98 8.68 7.79
CA MET A 159 13.27 9.15 7.34
C MET A 159 14.41 8.53 8.14
N VAL A 160 15.51 8.32 7.45
CA VAL A 160 16.79 7.89 8.00
C VAL A 160 17.85 8.88 7.53
N LEU A 161 18.61 9.43 8.47
CA LEU A 161 19.75 10.29 8.19
C LEU A 161 21.03 9.64 8.66
N GLY A 162 22.11 9.79 7.89
CA GLY A 162 23.42 9.22 8.21
C GLY A 162 23.50 7.71 7.94
N GLU A 163 24.64 7.12 8.30
CA GLU A 163 24.92 5.70 8.13
C GLU A 163 25.73 5.12 9.29
N GLY A 164 25.66 3.79 9.46
CA GLY A 164 26.36 3.07 10.52
C GLY A 164 26.01 3.62 11.91
N GLU A 165 27.03 3.88 12.72
CA GLU A 165 26.89 4.43 14.07
C GLU A 165 26.38 5.89 14.12
N ARG A 166 26.36 6.59 12.98
CA ARG A 166 25.89 7.98 12.86
C ARG A 166 24.44 8.07 12.38
N ARG A 167 23.77 6.92 12.27
CA ARG A 167 22.42 6.81 11.74
C ARG A 167 21.39 7.23 12.79
N ILE A 168 20.41 8.02 12.35
CA ILE A 168 19.21 8.34 13.14
C ILE A 168 17.96 8.08 12.32
N GLU A 169 16.86 7.77 13.00
CA GLU A 169 15.57 7.49 12.38
C GLU A 169 14.49 8.40 12.97
N SER A 170 13.51 8.79 12.15
CA SER A 170 12.40 9.62 12.60
C SER A 170 11.27 8.83 13.28
N GLY A 171 11.17 7.52 13.02
CA GLY A 171 9.90 6.81 13.14
C GLY A 171 8.91 7.23 12.04
N GLN A 172 7.63 6.87 12.18
CA GLN A 172 6.59 7.34 11.26
C GLN A 172 6.23 8.80 11.57
N ILE A 173 6.22 9.62 10.53
CA ILE A 173 5.79 11.01 10.56
C ILE A 173 4.47 11.08 9.80
N ASP A 174 3.44 11.62 10.45
CA ASP A 174 2.21 12.09 9.83
C ASP A 174 2.31 13.60 9.65
N ASP A 175 2.23 14.05 8.40
CA ASP A 175 2.43 15.45 8.02
C ASP A 175 1.30 15.92 7.09
N LEU A 176 1.15 17.24 6.99
CA LEU A 176 0.16 17.89 6.14
C LEU A 176 0.87 18.85 5.19
N SER A 177 0.89 18.51 3.91
CA SER A 177 1.37 19.41 2.87
C SER A 177 0.27 20.41 2.50
N ASP A 178 0.54 21.68 2.77
CA ASP A 178 -0.36 22.81 2.52
C ASP A 178 -0.42 23.19 1.03
N ALA A 179 -1.10 24.32 0.75
CA ALA A 179 -1.26 24.87 -0.59
C ALA A 179 0.06 25.41 -1.20
N GLU A 180 1.11 25.57 -0.41
CA GLU A 180 2.45 25.93 -0.88
C GLU A 180 3.37 24.70 -0.98
N GLY A 181 2.84 23.51 -0.68
CA GLY A 181 3.58 22.27 -0.69
C GLY A 181 4.42 22.03 0.55
N ARG A 182 4.30 22.89 1.58
CA ARG A 182 5.09 22.82 2.81
C ARG A 182 4.38 21.99 3.86
N GLY A 183 5.14 21.19 4.59
CA GLY A 183 4.69 20.47 5.79
C GLY A 183 5.44 20.94 7.02
N TYR A 184 5.13 20.35 8.18
CA TYR A 184 5.78 20.67 9.44
C TYR A 184 7.24 20.22 9.46
N GLY A 185 7.56 19.12 8.76
CA GLY A 185 8.91 18.57 8.70
C GLY A 185 9.37 17.89 9.98
N TRP A 186 10.62 17.44 9.96
CA TRP A 186 11.27 16.73 11.04
C TRP A 186 12.44 17.52 11.62
N HIS A 187 12.27 17.95 12.88
CA HIS A 187 13.30 18.66 13.64
C HIS A 187 14.09 17.69 14.50
N THR A 188 15.34 17.43 14.14
CA THR A 188 16.19 16.49 14.86
C THR A 188 16.77 17.12 16.13
N ARG A 189 17.32 16.28 17.01
CA ARG A 189 18.08 16.73 18.20
C ARG A 189 19.58 16.84 17.97
N VAL A 190 20.05 16.47 16.78
CA VAL A 190 21.47 16.30 16.45
C VAL A 190 21.97 17.41 15.54
N ARG A 191 23.28 17.63 15.53
CA ARG A 191 23.93 18.57 14.62
C ARG A 191 24.37 17.84 13.36
N TRP A 192 24.58 18.60 12.29
CA TRP A 192 25.08 18.05 11.03
C TRP A 192 26.35 17.19 11.20
N SER A 193 27.31 17.65 12.01
CA SER A 193 28.58 16.96 12.28
C SER A 193 28.42 15.58 12.91
N ASP A 194 27.29 15.33 13.56
CA ASP A 194 27.04 14.10 14.28
C ASP A 194 26.62 13.00 13.28
N ILE A 195 25.83 13.37 12.26
CA ILE A 195 25.21 12.45 11.29
C ILE A 195 25.90 12.41 9.92
N ALA A 196 26.62 13.47 9.52
CA ALA A 196 27.31 13.54 8.24
C ALA A 196 28.75 12.98 8.33
N HIS A 197 29.18 12.31 7.26
CA HIS A 197 30.54 11.80 7.13
C HIS A 197 31.26 12.52 5.98
N LYS A 198 32.44 13.09 6.25
CA LYS A 198 33.24 13.86 5.26
C LYS A 198 32.43 14.96 4.55
N GLY A 199 31.52 15.62 5.27
CA GLY A 199 30.65 16.69 4.73
C GLY A 199 29.48 16.19 3.89
N ILE A 200 29.27 14.87 3.80
CA ILE A 200 28.18 14.23 3.06
C ILE A 200 27.18 13.66 4.06
N LEU A 201 25.92 14.03 3.90
CA LEU A 201 24.79 13.45 4.60
C LEU A 201 24.06 12.50 3.66
N ARG A 202 23.89 11.25 4.05
CA ARG A 202 22.98 10.33 3.36
C ARG A 202 21.59 10.44 3.94
N VAL A 203 20.61 10.45 3.05
CA VAL A 203 19.20 10.56 3.40
C VAL A 203 18.47 9.41 2.73
N SER A 204 17.68 8.67 3.49
CA SER A 204 16.74 7.68 2.98
C SER A 204 15.35 8.02 3.48
N LEU A 205 14.38 8.07 2.57
CA LEU A 205 13.00 8.38 2.84
C LEU A 205 12.15 7.20 2.38
N GLU A 206 11.33 6.65 3.27
CA GLU A 206 10.29 5.69 2.92
C GLU A 206 8.95 6.41 2.87
N MET A 207 8.37 6.47 1.68
CA MET A 207 7.03 7.03 1.47
C MET A 207 5.99 5.94 1.71
N ILE A 208 5.01 6.24 2.57
CA ILE A 208 3.97 5.30 2.97
C ILE A 208 2.66 5.72 2.31
N GLU A 209 2.25 6.98 2.49
CA GLU A 209 0.99 7.51 1.95
C GLU A 209 1.14 8.97 1.48
N ALA A 210 0.35 9.32 0.47
CA ALA A 210 0.15 10.68 0.00
C ALA A 210 -1.28 10.78 -0.55
N ARG A 211 -2.18 11.40 0.21
CA ARG A 211 -3.62 11.45 -0.08
C ARG A 211 -4.11 12.88 -0.03
N THR A 212 -4.74 13.34 -1.11
CA THR A 212 -5.45 14.61 -1.07
C THR A 212 -6.77 14.44 -0.37
N PHE A 213 -7.27 15.52 0.22
CA PHE A 213 -8.59 15.51 0.81
C PHE A 213 -9.37 16.77 0.53
N SER A 214 -10.69 16.64 0.65
CA SER A 214 -11.64 17.73 0.58
C SER A 214 -12.38 17.82 1.89
N GLU A 215 -12.46 19.01 2.47
CA GLU A 215 -13.34 19.30 3.59
C GLU A 215 -14.55 20.06 3.11
N VAL A 216 -15.72 19.55 3.46
CA VAL A 216 -17.00 20.00 2.93
C VAL A 216 -17.93 20.31 4.08
N ALA A 217 -18.47 21.53 4.10
CA ALA A 217 -19.55 21.89 5.01
C ALA A 217 -20.90 21.50 4.38
N VAL A 218 -21.52 20.46 4.92
CA VAL A 218 -22.78 19.89 4.42
C VAL A 218 -23.93 20.40 5.26
N GLN A 219 -24.92 21.03 4.64
CA GLN A 219 -26.10 21.54 5.36
C GLN A 219 -26.93 20.38 5.92
N ALA A 220 -27.22 20.41 7.22
CA ALA A 220 -28.05 19.42 7.89
C ALA A 220 -29.33 20.02 8.50
N LEU A 221 -29.28 21.26 9.00
CA LEU A 221 -30.46 21.99 9.48
C LEU A 221 -30.85 23.15 8.55
N GLY A 222 -32.08 23.65 8.66
CA GLY A 222 -32.54 24.85 7.95
C GLY A 222 -33.56 24.55 6.85
N PRO A 223 -33.17 24.58 5.56
CA PRO A 223 -34.13 24.47 4.46
C PRO A 223 -34.77 23.08 4.39
N THR A 224 -36.04 23.02 3.99
CA THR A 224 -36.79 21.76 3.77
C THR A 224 -36.09 20.84 2.76
N VAL A 225 -35.37 21.42 1.80
CA VAL A 225 -34.58 20.71 0.80
C VAL A 225 -33.11 21.06 1.03
N LEU A 226 -32.36 20.14 1.65
CA LEU A 226 -30.95 20.37 1.98
C LEU A 226 -30.11 20.51 0.70
N PRO A 227 -29.31 21.57 0.50
CA PRO A 227 -28.48 21.71 -0.69
C PRO A 227 -27.34 20.68 -0.72
N ALA A 228 -26.89 20.33 -1.92
CA ALA A 228 -25.67 19.54 -2.09
C ALA A 228 -24.46 20.48 -2.08
N ALA A 229 -23.44 20.12 -1.30
CA ALA A 229 -22.18 20.85 -1.20
C ALA A 229 -21.16 20.28 -2.20
N PRO A 230 -20.56 21.12 -3.08
CA PRO A 230 -19.62 20.65 -4.09
C PRO A 230 -18.25 20.32 -3.47
N CYS A 231 -17.56 19.35 -4.06
CA CYS A 231 -16.14 19.07 -3.79
C CYS A 231 -15.46 18.48 -5.03
N TYR A 232 -14.14 18.36 -4.98
CA TYR A 232 -13.33 17.89 -6.10
C TYR A 232 -12.34 16.84 -5.65
N ASP A 233 -12.18 15.81 -6.46
CA ASP A 233 -11.14 14.81 -6.23
C ASP A 233 -9.78 15.30 -6.74
N ARG A 234 -8.74 14.47 -6.51
CA ARG A 234 -7.37 14.74 -6.95
C ARG A 234 -7.23 15.08 -8.44
N ASP A 235 -8.10 14.51 -9.28
CA ASP A 235 -8.08 14.69 -10.73
C ASP A 235 -8.98 15.86 -11.18
N LYS A 236 -9.36 16.72 -10.22
CA LYS A 236 -10.22 17.89 -10.38
C LYS A 236 -11.62 17.58 -10.91
N GLN A 237 -12.08 16.34 -10.77
CA GLN A 237 -13.44 16.00 -11.19
C GLN A 237 -14.43 16.39 -10.10
N ALA A 238 -15.62 16.85 -10.50
CA ALA A 238 -16.64 17.37 -9.62
C ALA A 238 -17.46 16.28 -8.93
N TRP A 239 -17.66 16.48 -7.63
CA TRP A 239 -18.50 15.68 -6.74
C TRP A 239 -19.45 16.57 -5.96
N ALA A 240 -20.50 15.99 -5.40
CA ALA A 240 -21.38 16.68 -4.48
C ALA A 240 -21.80 15.78 -3.32
N VAL A 241 -21.81 16.34 -2.11
CA VAL A 241 -22.22 15.67 -0.88
C VAL A 241 -23.49 16.32 -0.35
N ARG A 242 -24.48 15.51 0.03
CA ARG A 242 -25.72 15.99 0.64
C ARG A 242 -26.00 15.20 1.91
N ALA A 243 -26.52 15.85 2.94
CA ALA A 243 -27.03 15.13 4.11
C ALA A 243 -28.42 14.56 3.82
N ASP A 244 -28.67 13.35 4.32
CA ASP A 244 -29.95 12.67 4.34
C ASP A 244 -30.32 12.35 5.80
N LEU A 245 -31.48 12.84 6.23
CA LEU A 245 -31.98 12.78 7.60
C LEU A 245 -33.27 11.94 7.71
N HIS A 246 -33.62 11.15 6.69
CA HIS A 246 -34.84 10.33 6.69
C HIS A 246 -34.66 8.96 7.37
N SER A 247 -33.53 8.72 8.03
CA SER A 247 -33.20 7.50 8.78
C SER A 247 -32.91 7.78 10.26
N ASP A 248 -32.63 6.74 11.04
CA ASP A 248 -32.28 6.88 12.46
C ASP A 248 -30.94 7.60 12.67
N THR A 249 -29.99 7.38 11.74
CA THR A 249 -28.69 8.05 11.72
C THR A 249 -28.58 9.01 10.54
N VAL A 250 -27.74 10.03 10.67
CA VAL A 250 -27.37 10.92 9.57
C VAL A 250 -26.64 10.10 8.51
N ARG A 251 -27.02 10.31 7.26
CA ARG A 251 -26.35 9.73 6.09
C ARG A 251 -25.82 10.83 5.19
N PHE A 252 -24.76 10.54 4.46
CA PHE A 252 -24.25 11.41 3.41
C PHE A 252 -24.42 10.73 2.05
N HIS A 253 -25.10 11.40 1.14
CA HIS A 253 -25.22 11.00 -0.25
C HIS A 253 -24.15 11.68 -1.08
N LEU A 254 -23.16 10.91 -1.55
CA LEU A 254 -22.07 11.37 -2.40
C LEU A 254 -22.37 11.03 -3.87
N VAL A 255 -22.31 12.03 -4.74
CA VAL A 255 -22.64 11.89 -6.17
C VAL A 255 -21.49 12.36 -7.03
N TYR A 256 -21.06 11.55 -7.99
CA TYR A 256 -20.08 11.92 -8.99
C TYR A 256 -20.73 12.72 -10.13
N LYS A 257 -20.45 14.02 -10.22
CA LYS A 257 -21.09 14.92 -11.19
C LYS A 257 -20.51 14.81 -12.60
N ASP A 258 -19.24 14.42 -12.68
CA ASP A 258 -18.51 14.30 -13.94
C ASP A 258 -18.48 12.86 -14.49
N ILE A 259 -19.49 12.05 -14.17
CA ILE A 259 -19.63 10.68 -14.70
C ILE A 259 -19.65 10.63 -16.23
N HIS A 260 -20.19 11.67 -16.86
CA HIS A 260 -20.21 11.83 -18.31
C HIS A 260 -18.80 12.08 -18.91
N ASN A 261 -17.83 12.52 -18.11
CA ASN A 261 -16.44 12.72 -18.54
C ASN A 261 -15.61 11.44 -18.53
N VAL A 262 -16.14 10.33 -18.00
CA VAL A 262 -15.47 9.03 -18.11
C VAL A 262 -15.36 8.68 -19.60
N PRO A 263 -14.14 8.43 -20.13
CA PRO A 263 -13.97 8.11 -21.54
C PRO A 263 -14.73 6.84 -21.94
N ARG A 264 -15.25 6.81 -23.17
CA ARG A 264 -15.85 5.58 -23.74
C ARG A 264 -14.84 4.43 -23.70
N ASN A 265 -15.34 3.22 -23.44
CA ASN A 265 -14.55 1.99 -23.29
C ASN A 265 -13.55 2.01 -22.13
N HIS A 266 -13.70 2.94 -21.20
CA HIS A 266 -12.91 2.99 -19.98
C HIS A 266 -13.83 2.93 -18.77
N LEU A 267 -13.23 2.53 -17.65
CA LEU A 267 -13.82 2.60 -16.33
C LEU A 267 -12.92 3.44 -15.46
N ARG A 268 -13.52 4.28 -14.64
CA ARG A 268 -12.83 4.95 -13.56
C ARG A 268 -13.09 4.18 -12.27
N TYR A 269 -12.06 3.55 -11.73
CA TYR A 269 -12.06 3.09 -10.34
C TYR A 269 -11.65 4.24 -9.43
N ILE A 270 -12.40 4.45 -8.35
CA ILE A 270 -12.04 5.40 -7.32
C ILE A 270 -12.32 4.84 -5.93
N CYS A 271 -11.43 5.12 -4.98
CA CYS A 271 -11.50 4.71 -3.58
C CYS A 271 -11.24 5.91 -2.67
N TRP A 272 -12.02 6.06 -1.60
CA TRP A 272 -11.90 7.16 -0.65
C TRP A 272 -12.28 6.72 0.77
N SER A 273 -11.81 7.48 1.75
CA SER A 273 -12.24 7.36 3.14
C SER A 273 -13.01 8.62 3.51
N ALA A 274 -14.15 8.48 4.18
CA ALA A 274 -14.94 9.61 4.64
C ALA A 274 -14.85 9.71 6.16
N TYR A 275 -14.77 10.94 6.67
CA TYR A 275 -14.74 11.25 8.10
C TYR A 275 -15.75 12.33 8.43
N LEU A 276 -16.37 12.22 9.59
CA LEU A 276 -17.16 13.27 10.21
C LEU A 276 -16.24 14.03 11.17
N ILE A 277 -16.20 15.35 11.07
CA ILE A 277 -15.37 16.20 11.93
C ILE A 277 -16.20 16.67 13.12
N ARG A 278 -15.68 16.45 14.33
CA ARG A 278 -16.24 16.91 15.61
C ARG A 278 -15.47 18.14 16.08
N GLY A 279 -16.19 19.18 16.50
CA GLY A 279 -15.60 20.42 17.01
C GLY A 279 -15.06 21.35 15.93
N ASP A 280 -14.35 22.37 16.39
CA ASP A 280 -13.69 23.39 15.57
C ASP A 280 -12.17 23.37 15.82
N ASP A 281 -11.42 23.92 14.87
CA ASP A 281 -9.96 24.00 14.99
C ASP A 281 -9.55 24.82 16.23
N PRO A 282 -8.47 24.44 16.95
CA PRO A 282 -7.51 23.36 16.62
C PRO A 282 -7.86 21.99 17.20
N ASP A 283 -8.93 21.87 17.99
CA ASP A 283 -9.28 20.65 18.74
C ASP A 283 -10.19 19.70 17.93
N ALA A 284 -10.27 19.91 16.61
CA ALA A 284 -11.11 19.16 15.71
C ALA A 284 -10.70 17.67 15.65
N GLU A 285 -11.65 16.79 15.89
CA GLU A 285 -11.44 15.33 15.83
C GLU A 285 -12.10 14.76 14.59
N THR A 286 -11.36 13.95 13.83
CA THR A 286 -11.88 13.26 12.64
C THR A 286 -12.32 11.84 12.96
N ILE A 287 -13.62 11.55 12.79
CA ILE A 287 -14.21 10.23 13.07
C ILE A 287 -14.47 9.50 11.76
N LEU A 288 -13.80 8.37 11.53
CA LEU A 288 -13.96 7.56 10.33
C LEU A 288 -15.40 7.01 10.23
N LEU A 289 -16.01 7.14 9.05
CA LEU A 289 -17.35 6.60 8.80
C LEU A 289 -17.32 5.06 8.75
N PRO A 290 -18.36 4.38 9.28
CA PRO A 290 -18.54 2.95 9.09
C PRO A 290 -18.53 2.55 7.60
N GLY A 291 -17.86 1.44 7.30
CA GLY A 291 -17.77 0.93 5.92
C GLY A 291 -16.65 1.54 5.08
N ALA A 292 -15.90 2.52 5.60
CA ALA A 292 -14.71 3.01 4.93
C ALA A 292 -13.56 1.96 4.95
N PRO A 293 -12.68 1.93 3.93
CA PRO A 293 -12.72 2.78 2.74
C PRO A 293 -13.86 2.37 1.79
N PHE A 294 -14.47 3.36 1.15
CA PHE A 294 -15.45 3.18 0.10
C PHE A 294 -14.75 3.11 -1.25
N SER A 295 -15.30 2.36 -2.20
CA SER A 295 -14.79 2.30 -3.57
C SER A 295 -15.91 2.08 -4.57
N ARG A 296 -15.76 2.63 -5.78
CA ARG A 296 -16.71 2.41 -6.88
C ARG A 296 -16.00 2.41 -8.23
N TYR A 297 -16.59 1.68 -9.17
CA TYR A 297 -16.29 1.78 -10.60
C TYR A 297 -17.35 2.63 -11.29
N TYR A 298 -16.90 3.53 -12.16
CA TYR A 298 -17.73 4.40 -12.96
C TYR A 298 -17.48 4.15 -14.44
N SER A 299 -18.54 3.91 -15.19
CA SER A 299 -18.59 3.99 -16.65
C SER A 299 -19.24 5.30 -17.08
N GLN A 300 -19.12 5.66 -18.36
CA GLN A 300 -19.80 6.82 -18.91
C GLN A 300 -21.32 6.60 -18.85
N GLU A 301 -22.02 7.40 -18.04
CA GLU A 301 -23.48 7.40 -17.90
C GLU A 301 -24.02 8.83 -17.90
N ALA A 302 -25.34 8.98 -17.99
CA ALA A 302 -25.99 10.29 -17.99
C ALA A 302 -25.97 10.96 -16.60
N ALA A 303 -26.08 10.17 -15.54
CA ALA A 303 -26.07 10.65 -14.16
C ALA A 303 -25.66 9.52 -13.21
N ASP A 304 -24.94 9.87 -12.14
CA ASP A 304 -24.65 8.96 -11.03
C ASP A 304 -25.83 8.96 -10.03
N GLU A 305 -26.31 7.78 -9.67
CA GLU A 305 -27.28 7.60 -8.58
C GLU A 305 -26.68 7.92 -7.21
N GLY A 306 -25.36 7.96 -7.10
CA GLY A 306 -24.60 8.27 -5.91
C GLY A 306 -24.48 7.10 -4.93
N ILE A 307 -23.79 7.35 -3.82
CA ILE A 307 -23.52 6.38 -2.75
C ILE A 307 -23.97 6.97 -1.44
N ILE A 308 -24.64 6.16 -0.64
CA ILE A 308 -25.03 6.50 0.72
C ILE A 308 -23.90 6.03 1.66
N MET A 309 -23.35 6.98 2.41
CA MET A 309 -22.37 6.74 3.47
C MET A 309 -23.06 6.96 4.81
N GLU A 310 -23.20 5.90 5.59
CA GLU A 310 -23.85 5.98 6.90
C GLU A 310 -22.89 6.54 7.95
N THR A 311 -23.43 7.28 8.92
CA THR A 311 -22.68 7.73 10.10
C THR A 311 -23.20 7.02 11.36
N ARG A 312 -22.48 7.21 12.47
CA ARG A 312 -22.95 6.80 13.80
C ARG A 312 -23.74 7.91 14.53
N LEU A 313 -23.87 9.09 13.93
CA LEU A 313 -24.56 10.23 14.52
C LEU A 313 -26.07 10.03 14.36
N GLY A 314 -26.82 9.97 15.45
CA GLY A 314 -28.28 9.93 15.40
C GLY A 314 -28.86 11.21 14.81
N VAL A 315 -29.93 11.12 14.01
CA VAL A 315 -30.61 12.33 13.49
C VAL A 315 -31.16 13.19 14.63
N ASN A 316 -31.61 12.56 15.72
CA ASN A 316 -32.07 13.27 16.92
C ASN A 316 -30.96 14.09 17.59
N GLU A 317 -29.71 13.63 17.53
CA GLU A 317 -28.55 14.34 18.10
C GLU A 317 -28.19 15.58 17.29
N VAL A 318 -28.52 15.63 15.99
CA VAL A 318 -28.32 16.83 15.15
C VAL A 318 -29.28 17.96 15.54
N ASN A 319 -30.46 17.61 16.04
CA ASN A 319 -31.48 18.58 16.46
C ASN A 319 -31.26 19.07 17.91
N ASP A 320 -30.25 18.55 18.61
CA ASP A 320 -29.86 19.03 19.94
C ASP A 320 -29.04 20.33 19.81
N ASP A 321 -29.37 21.33 20.62
CA ASP A 321 -28.69 22.64 20.66
C ASP A 321 -27.18 22.54 20.97
N HIS A 322 -26.72 21.41 21.49
CA HIS A 322 -25.31 21.17 21.84
C HIS A 322 -24.62 20.11 20.98
N CYS A 323 -25.11 19.84 19.76
CA CYS A 323 -24.50 18.86 18.87
C CYS A 323 -23.03 19.24 18.53
N PRO A 324 -22.02 18.46 18.95
CA PRO A 324 -20.61 18.84 18.77
C PRO A 324 -20.12 18.69 17.33
N PHE A 325 -20.95 18.14 16.44
CA PHE A 325 -20.67 17.98 15.02
C PHE A 325 -21.25 19.11 14.17
N LEU A 326 -22.14 19.92 14.76
CA LEU A 326 -22.88 20.93 14.05
C LEU A 326 -22.24 22.30 14.28
N THR A 327 -21.95 22.98 13.18
CA THR A 327 -21.54 24.38 13.23
C THR A 327 -22.72 25.28 13.59
N ASN A 328 -22.44 26.52 14.01
CA ASN A 328 -23.44 27.57 14.24
C ASN A 328 -24.35 27.88 13.03
N LYS A 329 -24.00 27.39 11.84
CA LYS A 329 -24.78 27.55 10.60
C LYS A 329 -25.66 26.33 10.29
N GLY A 330 -25.73 25.34 11.18
CA GLY A 330 -26.47 24.10 10.95
C GLY A 330 -25.79 23.17 9.93
N GLN A 331 -24.46 23.25 9.79
CA GLN A 331 -23.68 22.45 8.84
C GLN A 331 -22.82 21.42 9.57
N LEU A 332 -22.75 20.22 9.01
CA LEU A 332 -21.83 19.16 9.41
C LEU A 332 -20.56 19.25 8.56
N LYS A 333 -19.39 19.13 9.19
CA LYS A 333 -18.11 19.11 8.48
C LYS A 333 -17.74 17.67 8.12
N VAL A 334 -17.57 17.40 6.83
CA VAL A 334 -17.20 16.09 6.29
C VAL A 334 -15.85 16.19 5.59
N ARG A 335 -14.91 15.30 5.91
CA ARG A 335 -13.66 15.14 5.18
C ARG A 335 -13.73 13.93 4.27
N LEU A 336 -13.40 14.10 3.00
CA LEU A 336 -13.20 13.02 2.03
C LEU A 336 -11.71 12.93 1.71
N GLU A 337 -11.05 11.85 2.15
CA GLU A 337 -9.68 11.54 1.77
C GLU A 337 -9.68 10.65 0.53
N TRP A 338 -9.18 11.16 -0.59
CA TRP A 338 -9.12 10.46 -1.87
C TRP A 338 -7.91 9.53 -1.91
N ASN A 339 -8.14 8.22 -1.93
CA ASN A 339 -7.10 7.20 -1.79
C ASN A 339 -6.51 6.85 -3.17
N GLU A 340 -7.28 6.10 -3.97
CA GLU A 340 -6.86 5.57 -5.27
C GLU A 340 -7.82 6.06 -6.36
N SER A 341 -7.27 6.37 -7.53
CA SER A 341 -8.04 6.73 -8.73
C SER A 341 -7.30 6.15 -9.92
N HIS A 342 -7.97 5.26 -10.65
CA HIS A 342 -7.39 4.55 -11.78
C HIS A 342 -8.36 4.57 -12.96
N LEU A 343 -7.81 4.89 -14.14
CA LEU A 343 -8.53 4.72 -15.40
C LEU A 343 -8.14 3.36 -16.00
N LEU A 344 -9.11 2.47 -16.09
CA LEU A 344 -8.96 1.11 -16.60
C LEU A 344 -9.52 1.03 -18.01
N PHE A 345 -8.81 0.38 -18.91
CA PHE A 345 -9.29 0.11 -20.26
C PHE A 345 -10.10 -1.18 -20.25
N GLN A 346 -11.42 -1.11 -20.48
CA GLN A 346 -12.24 -2.29 -20.75
C GLN A 346 -13.59 -1.89 -21.36
N ALA A 347 -13.95 -2.52 -22.48
CA ALA A 347 -15.18 -2.22 -23.23
C ALA A 347 -16.46 -2.80 -22.60
N THR A 348 -16.36 -3.73 -21.64
CA THR A 348 -17.49 -4.52 -21.13
C THR A 348 -17.31 -4.93 -19.66
N TYR A 349 -17.20 -3.97 -18.75
CA TYR A 349 -17.25 -4.28 -17.32
C TYR A 349 -18.66 -4.07 -16.78
N HIS A 350 -19.12 -5.04 -16.00
CA HIS A 350 -20.40 -5.01 -15.32
C HIS A 350 -20.18 -5.14 -13.81
N LYS A 351 -21.05 -4.54 -12.98
CA LYS A 351 -21.00 -4.65 -11.51
C LYS A 351 -20.97 -6.09 -10.96
N TYR A 352 -21.35 -7.08 -11.78
CA TYR A 352 -21.30 -8.50 -11.38
C TYR A 352 -19.91 -9.10 -11.57
N ASP A 353 -19.04 -8.48 -12.37
CA ASP A 353 -17.67 -8.95 -12.59
C ASP A 353 -16.87 -8.88 -11.29
N ASP A 354 -17.11 -7.87 -10.45
CA ASP A 354 -16.53 -7.78 -9.10
C ASP A 354 -16.98 -8.92 -8.21
N VAL A 355 -18.28 -9.21 -8.18
CA VAL A 355 -18.84 -10.30 -7.37
C VAL A 355 -18.23 -11.64 -7.83
N CYS A 356 -18.20 -11.88 -9.13
CA CYS A 356 -17.56 -13.06 -9.72
C CYS A 356 -16.06 -13.12 -9.38
N ARG A 357 -15.32 -12.01 -9.49
CA ARG A 357 -13.89 -11.95 -9.16
C ARG A 357 -13.64 -12.26 -7.69
N VAL A 358 -14.40 -11.65 -6.78
CA VAL A 358 -14.27 -11.86 -5.33
C VAL A 358 -14.62 -13.31 -4.97
N HIS A 359 -15.72 -13.85 -5.46
CA HIS A 359 -16.11 -15.23 -5.21
C HIS A 359 -15.09 -16.23 -5.74
N ASN A 360 -14.58 -16.02 -6.96
CA ASN A 360 -13.53 -16.88 -7.51
C ASN A 360 -12.24 -16.80 -6.70
N GLN A 361 -11.84 -15.60 -6.27
CA GLN A 361 -10.65 -15.43 -5.44
C GLN A 361 -10.82 -16.10 -4.07
N GLN A 362 -11.98 -15.94 -3.43
CA GLN A 362 -12.30 -16.58 -2.16
C GLN A 362 -12.29 -18.10 -2.31
N MET A 363 -12.98 -18.65 -3.30
CA MET A 363 -13.05 -20.08 -3.56
C MET A 363 -11.65 -20.67 -3.78
N ARG A 364 -10.79 -20.02 -4.57
CA ARG A 364 -9.41 -20.47 -4.77
C ARG A 364 -8.60 -20.47 -3.48
N ARG A 365 -8.75 -19.44 -2.64
CA ARG A 365 -8.07 -19.39 -1.33
C ARG A 365 -8.54 -20.52 -0.42
N GLU A 366 -9.84 -20.77 -0.36
CA GLU A 366 -10.42 -21.86 0.43
C GLU A 366 -9.92 -23.22 -0.06
N ILE A 367 -9.92 -23.46 -1.37
CA ILE A 367 -9.39 -24.69 -1.95
C ILE A 367 -7.90 -24.87 -1.62
N ALA A 368 -7.08 -23.83 -1.78
CA ALA A 368 -5.66 -23.90 -1.46
C ALA A 368 -5.41 -24.18 0.04
N ALA A 369 -6.22 -23.57 0.92
CA ALA A 369 -6.17 -23.84 2.36
C ALA A 369 -6.53 -25.30 2.68
N LEU A 370 -7.62 -25.82 2.08
CA LEU A 370 -8.04 -27.20 2.23
C LEU A 370 -7.00 -28.19 1.71
N GLN A 371 -6.36 -27.88 0.57
CA GLN A 371 -5.27 -28.71 0.03
C GLN A 371 -4.05 -28.73 0.96
N ALA A 372 -3.66 -27.57 1.51
CA ALA A 372 -2.55 -27.49 2.45
C ALA A 372 -2.84 -28.24 3.76
N GLU A 373 -4.08 -28.16 4.24
CA GLU A 373 -4.54 -28.92 5.42
C GLU A 373 -4.51 -30.42 5.15
N ASN A 374 -5.04 -30.87 4.00
CA ASN A 374 -5.04 -32.28 3.63
C ASN A 374 -3.61 -32.83 3.52
N TYR A 375 -2.71 -32.09 2.88
CA TYR A 375 -1.29 -32.46 2.81
C TYR A 375 -0.64 -32.54 4.20
N SER A 376 -0.96 -31.61 5.10
CA SER A 376 -0.48 -31.66 6.49
C SER A 376 -0.99 -32.90 7.22
N LEU A 377 -2.27 -33.25 7.03
CA LEU A 377 -2.88 -34.44 7.63
C LEU A 377 -2.26 -35.74 7.08
N GLU A 378 -2.02 -35.83 5.78
CA GLU A 378 -1.32 -36.96 5.16
C GLU A 378 0.09 -37.14 5.74
N ARG A 379 0.83 -36.04 5.93
CA ARG A 379 2.15 -36.09 6.58
C ARG A 379 2.08 -36.56 8.04
N GLN A 380 1.06 -36.13 8.78
CA GLN A 380 0.85 -36.58 10.16
C GLN A 380 0.49 -38.07 10.22
N LEU A 381 -0.41 -38.54 9.35
CA LEU A 381 -0.77 -39.95 9.23
C LEU A 381 0.44 -40.81 8.90
N PHE A 382 1.26 -40.39 7.93
CA PHE A 382 2.49 -41.10 7.57
C PHE A 382 3.48 -41.16 8.74
N SER A 383 3.67 -40.05 9.46
CA SER A 383 4.52 -39.99 10.65
C SER A 383 4.01 -40.94 11.75
N TYR A 384 2.70 -40.97 11.97
CA TYR A 384 2.07 -41.85 12.95
C TYR A 384 2.21 -43.33 12.58
N GLN A 385 1.98 -43.69 11.31
CA GLN A 385 2.19 -45.05 10.80
C GLN A 385 3.65 -45.50 10.95
N LYS A 386 4.61 -44.62 10.64
CA LYS A 386 6.04 -44.88 10.85
C LYS A 386 6.37 -45.14 12.32
N SER A 387 5.80 -44.34 13.23
CA SER A 387 5.97 -44.52 14.68
C SER A 387 5.42 -45.88 15.15
N LEU A 388 4.22 -46.26 14.70
CA LEU A 388 3.62 -47.56 15.00
C LEU A 388 4.49 -48.73 14.48
N ALA A 389 5.01 -48.61 13.26
CA ALA A 389 5.90 -49.63 12.69
C ALA A 389 7.19 -49.78 13.50
N TYR A 390 7.81 -48.69 13.97
CA TYR A 390 8.98 -48.76 14.85
C TYR A 390 8.66 -49.38 16.20
N ALA A 391 7.52 -49.03 16.81
CA ALA A 391 7.10 -49.63 18.08
C ALA A 391 6.87 -51.15 17.94
N GLN A 392 6.27 -51.59 16.83
CA GLN A 392 6.07 -53.01 16.53
C GLN A 392 7.40 -53.74 16.27
N ALA A 393 8.34 -53.11 15.58
CA ALA A 393 9.67 -53.68 15.34
C ALA A 393 10.47 -53.86 16.66
N GLN A 394 10.40 -52.88 17.56
CA GLN A 394 11.04 -52.99 18.89
C GLN A 394 10.42 -54.09 19.75
N GLN A 395 9.10 -54.26 19.69
CA GLN A 395 8.44 -55.38 20.38
C GLN A 395 8.83 -56.74 19.82
N GLN A 396 9.12 -56.85 18.51
CA GLN A 396 9.62 -58.09 17.92
C GLN A 396 11.08 -58.38 18.31
N GLU A 397 11.92 -57.35 18.45
CA GLU A 397 13.30 -57.50 18.95
C GLU A 397 13.35 -57.87 20.44
N GLU A 398 12.39 -57.44 21.26
CA GLU A 398 12.29 -57.89 22.66
C GLU A 398 11.81 -59.34 22.79
N VAL A 399 11.08 -59.87 21.81
CA VAL A 399 10.57 -61.25 21.80
C VAL A 399 11.61 -62.24 21.23
N GLN A 400 12.53 -61.80 20.36
CA GLN A 400 13.69 -62.60 19.92
C GLN A 400 14.93 -62.25 20.75
N GLY A 401 15.05 -62.91 21.91
CA GLY A 401 16.05 -62.66 22.95
C GLY A 401 17.48 -62.41 22.48
N ARG A 402 18.06 -61.31 22.98
CA ARG A 402 19.47 -60.94 22.83
C ARG A 402 20.32 -61.66 23.91
N PRO A 403 21.38 -62.43 23.58
CA PRO A 403 22.32 -62.89 24.60
C PRO A 403 23.21 -61.72 25.08
N PRO A 404 23.72 -61.77 26.32
CA PRO A 404 24.38 -60.62 26.96
C PRO A 404 25.78 -60.35 26.37
N PRO A 405 26.30 -59.11 26.49
CA PRO A 405 27.49 -58.68 25.78
C PRO A 405 28.77 -59.11 26.51
N THR A 406 29.66 -59.81 25.81
CA THR A 406 31.06 -59.96 26.19
C THR A 406 31.88 -58.77 25.70
N THR A 407 32.50 -58.08 26.65
CA THR A 407 33.57 -57.09 26.46
C THR A 407 34.80 -57.69 25.77
N GLN A 408 35.31 -57.08 24.69
CA GLN A 408 36.71 -56.61 24.52
C GLN A 408 37.09 -56.22 23.07
N HIS A 409 37.89 -55.14 22.99
CA HIS A 409 38.94 -54.78 22.03
C HIS A 409 38.68 -54.52 20.51
N SER A 410 38.81 -53.22 20.19
CA SER A 410 39.64 -52.57 19.14
C SER A 410 39.52 -52.88 17.63
N THR A 411 39.51 -51.75 16.90
CA THR A 411 40.07 -51.43 15.56
C THR A 411 39.24 -51.57 14.28
N HIS A 412 38.99 -50.38 13.70
CA HIS A 412 38.97 -49.96 12.30
C HIS A 412 38.03 -50.58 11.23
N ALA A 413 37.48 -49.61 10.48
CA ALA A 413 37.07 -49.61 9.07
C ALA A 413 35.65 -50.08 8.72
N GLY A 414 34.95 -49.24 7.95
CA GLY A 414 33.71 -49.61 7.26
C GLY A 414 32.71 -48.48 7.15
N ALA A 415 32.88 -47.64 6.12
CA ALA A 415 31.86 -46.68 5.68
C ALA A 415 30.55 -47.39 5.34
N LEU A 416 29.41 -46.82 5.75
CA LEU A 416 28.12 -47.00 5.07
C LEU A 416 27.35 -45.67 5.11
N GLU A 417 27.60 -44.93 4.03
CA GLU A 417 26.62 -44.17 3.24
C GLU A 417 25.55 -43.34 3.93
N ARG A 418 25.75 -42.02 3.76
CA ARG A 418 24.67 -41.08 3.46
C ARG A 418 23.78 -41.67 2.36
N SER A 419 22.56 -42.07 2.69
CA SER A 419 21.46 -42.01 1.73
C SER A 419 20.73 -40.71 1.95
N ALA A 420 21.15 -39.70 1.19
CA ALA A 420 20.31 -38.58 0.83
C ALA A 420 19.09 -39.15 0.09
N SER A 421 17.91 -39.14 0.73
CA SER A 421 16.65 -39.31 0.00
C SER A 421 16.38 -37.97 -0.67
N THR A 422 16.72 -37.92 -1.96
CA THR A 422 16.16 -37.01 -2.95
C THR A 422 14.64 -37.10 -2.89
N ASP A 423 13.97 -35.99 -2.60
CA ASP A 423 12.62 -35.70 -3.08
C ASP A 423 12.58 -34.22 -3.44
N THR A 424 13.13 -33.94 -4.63
CA THR A 424 12.65 -32.87 -5.49
C THR A 424 11.44 -33.42 -6.23
N GLU A 425 10.28 -32.79 -6.10
CA GLU A 425 9.53 -32.18 -7.22
C GLU A 425 8.12 -31.76 -6.79
N TYR A 426 7.62 -30.75 -7.49
CA TYR A 426 6.33 -30.05 -7.38
C TYR A 426 6.30 -28.88 -6.39
N ALA A 427 6.82 -27.75 -6.89
CA ALA A 427 6.40 -26.40 -6.53
C ALA A 427 5.64 -25.77 -7.70
#